data_AF-A0AAP0E816-F1
#
_entry.id   AF-A0AAP0E816-F1
#
_cell.length_a   1.000
_cell.length_b   1.000
_cell.length_c   1.000
_cell.angle_alpha   90.00
_cell.angle_beta   90.00
_cell.angle_gamma   90.00
#
_symmetry.space_group_name_H-M   'P 1'
#
loop_
_entity.id
_entity.type
_entity.pdbx_description
1 polymer ?
#
loop_
_entity_poly.entity_id
_entity_poly.type
_entity_poly.pdbx_seq_one_letter_code
_entity_poly.pdbx_strand_id
1 'polypeptide(L)'
;MLGDPNTLKSETPRDIEGHGTHTASTAAGRAVKNASVFEYASGTATGIAPKARLAIYKICMPNGCSDSDEIAGFDAAVKDGVDIISISVGPRGSVGDYPLDPFVIASFGAIDHGVFVSASAGNNGPVEASVVNVAPWITTVGAGSIDRNFPADLVLENGRVLTGSSLYGGKSLPKNKFFPLVYAGNLSEAGMGKAICDPTTLDPKHVSGKIVICDTTNVSIVEKGENVLKAGGVGMVLADEDVSVELSAVHVLPALQLGPKSRRVAFDYLAKAWVPRATIVYRGTHVGIKPAPIVGVNFTDDY
;
A
#
# COMPACT_ATOMS: atom_id res chain seq x y z
N MET A 1 -9.46 18.51 -32.04
CA MET A 1 -8.26 18.08 -31.31
C MET A 1 -8.40 16.59 -31.07
N LEU A 2 -7.42 15.81 -31.50
CA LEU A 2 -7.46 14.34 -31.46
C LEU A 2 -7.56 13.89 -30.00
N GLY A 3 -8.61 13.12 -29.69
CA GLY A 3 -8.89 12.61 -28.35
C GLY A 3 -7.72 11.79 -27.83
N ASP A 4 -7.33 12.07 -26.59
CA ASP A 4 -6.36 11.28 -25.86
C ASP A 4 -6.90 9.83 -25.73
N PRO A 5 -6.16 8.79 -26.13
CA PRO A 5 -6.60 7.40 -25.96
C PRO A 5 -6.86 7.01 -24.50
N ASN A 6 -6.44 7.80 -23.52
CA ASN A 6 -6.82 7.64 -22.11
C ASN A 6 -8.24 8.13 -21.80
N THR A 7 -8.77 9.16 -22.49
CA THR A 7 -10.15 9.63 -22.26
C THR A 7 -11.18 8.60 -22.73
N LEU A 8 -10.90 7.86 -23.80
CA LEU A 8 -11.79 6.77 -24.29
C LEU A 8 -11.78 5.52 -23.39
N LYS A 9 -10.76 5.32 -22.55
CA LYS A 9 -10.70 4.20 -21.59
C LYS A 9 -11.38 4.50 -20.26
N SER A 10 -11.46 5.78 -19.87
CA SER A 10 -12.12 6.18 -18.62
C SER A 10 -13.65 6.13 -18.69
N GLU A 11 -14.25 6.10 -19.88
CA GLU A 11 -15.72 6.06 -20.09
C GLU A 11 -16.34 4.66 -19.93
N THR A 12 -15.56 3.64 -19.56
CA THR A 12 -16.06 2.28 -19.33
C THR A 12 -15.96 1.89 -17.85
N PRO A 13 -16.80 0.95 -17.37
CA PRO A 13 -16.68 0.40 -16.02
C PRO A 13 -15.41 -0.46 -15.83
N ARG A 14 -14.52 -0.53 -16.84
CA ARG A 14 -13.25 -1.25 -16.73
C ARG A 14 -12.35 -0.57 -15.70
N ASP A 15 -11.85 -1.40 -14.79
CA ASP A 15 -10.79 -1.03 -13.86
C ASP A 15 -9.44 -0.98 -14.59
N ILE A 16 -8.70 0.11 -14.39
CA ILE A 16 -7.38 0.37 -14.98
C ILE A 16 -6.30 0.60 -13.93
N GLU A 17 -6.68 0.60 -12.65
CA GLU A 17 -5.78 0.85 -11.51
C GLU A 17 -5.64 -0.44 -10.68
N GLY A 18 -6.75 -1.08 -10.31
CA GLY A 18 -6.76 -2.41 -9.69
C GLY A 18 -7.51 -2.50 -8.36
N HIS A 19 -7.73 -1.38 -7.66
CA HIS A 19 -8.39 -1.31 -6.36
C HIS A 19 -9.82 -1.87 -6.41
N GLY A 20 -10.59 -1.52 -7.44
CA GLY A 20 -11.94 -2.05 -7.64
C GLY A 20 -11.95 -3.57 -7.85
N THR A 21 -11.01 -4.08 -8.64
CA THR A 21 -10.86 -5.53 -8.87
C THR A 21 -10.42 -6.27 -7.59
N HIS A 22 -9.50 -5.69 -6.82
CA HIS A 22 -9.01 -6.25 -5.56
C HIS A 22 -10.10 -6.32 -4.49
N THR A 23 -10.84 -5.22 -4.29
CA THR A 23 -11.95 -5.15 -3.31
C THR A 23 -13.12 -6.07 -3.70
N ALA A 24 -13.54 -6.05 -4.97
CA ALA A 24 -14.64 -6.91 -5.45
C ALA A 24 -14.30 -8.41 -5.34
N SER A 25 -13.06 -8.81 -5.65
CA SER A 25 -12.62 -10.20 -5.51
C SER A 25 -12.47 -10.64 -4.05
N THR A 26 -12.10 -9.72 -3.14
CA THR A 26 -12.08 -9.99 -1.70
C THR A 26 -13.48 -10.22 -1.13
N ALA A 27 -14.48 -9.46 -1.60
CA ALA A 27 -15.86 -9.61 -1.16
C ALA A 27 -16.51 -10.90 -1.72
N ALA A 28 -16.48 -11.10 -3.03
CA ALA A 28 -17.27 -12.14 -3.71
C ALA A 28 -16.52 -12.87 -4.84
N GLY A 29 -15.18 -12.81 -4.87
CA GLY A 29 -14.38 -13.53 -5.85
C GLY A 29 -14.62 -15.03 -5.81
N ARG A 30 -14.77 -15.64 -6.99
CA ARG A 30 -14.84 -17.10 -7.11
C ARG A 30 -13.50 -17.73 -6.74
N ALA A 31 -13.54 -19.00 -6.34
CA ALA A 31 -12.35 -19.76 -6.04
C ALA A 31 -11.40 -19.86 -7.26
N VAL A 32 -10.20 -19.33 -7.12
CA VAL A 32 -9.10 -19.43 -8.09
C VAL A 32 -7.98 -20.24 -7.45
N LYS A 33 -7.73 -21.44 -7.98
CA LYS A 33 -6.65 -22.31 -7.52
C LYS A 33 -5.29 -21.77 -7.96
N ASN A 34 -4.26 -22.05 -7.18
CA ASN A 34 -2.86 -21.69 -7.46
C ASN A 34 -2.67 -20.17 -7.62
N ALA A 35 -3.45 -19.38 -6.89
CA ALA A 35 -3.27 -17.93 -6.82
C ALA A 35 -2.05 -17.61 -5.95
N SER A 36 -1.20 -16.72 -6.42
CA SER A 36 -0.04 -16.20 -5.69
C SER A 36 0.39 -14.86 -6.28
N VAL A 37 1.17 -14.09 -5.52
CA VAL A 37 1.90 -12.92 -6.02
C VAL A 37 3.37 -13.30 -5.97
N PHE A 38 4.01 -13.52 -7.12
CA PHE A 38 5.40 -13.99 -7.21
C PHE A 38 5.71 -15.18 -6.27
N GLU A 39 4.84 -16.18 -6.24
CA GLU A 39 4.91 -17.36 -5.34
C GLU A 39 4.63 -17.09 -3.85
N TYR A 40 4.55 -15.82 -3.43
CA TYR A 40 4.07 -15.47 -2.10
C TYR A 40 2.56 -15.71 -1.97
N ALA A 41 2.14 -16.10 -0.76
CA ALA A 41 0.76 -16.42 -0.39
C ALA A 41 0.09 -17.45 -1.31
N SER A 42 0.87 -18.42 -1.82
CA SER A 42 0.34 -19.45 -2.72
C SER A 42 -0.80 -20.25 -2.08
N GLY A 43 -1.92 -20.36 -2.79
CA GLY A 43 -3.09 -21.09 -2.32
C GLY A 43 -4.29 -20.98 -3.25
N THR A 44 -5.48 -21.10 -2.68
CA THR A 44 -6.73 -20.82 -3.40
C THR A 44 -7.27 -19.47 -2.93
N ALA A 45 -7.30 -18.48 -3.83
CA ALA A 45 -7.95 -17.21 -3.54
C ALA A 45 -9.47 -17.37 -3.66
N THR A 46 -10.22 -16.85 -2.69
CA THR A 46 -11.68 -16.83 -2.70
C THR A 46 -12.15 -15.62 -1.91
N GLY A 47 -13.26 -15.01 -2.36
CA GLY A 47 -13.93 -13.99 -1.57
C GLY A 47 -14.67 -14.59 -0.37
N ILE A 48 -15.12 -13.73 0.54
CA ILE A 48 -15.91 -14.12 1.70
C ILE A 48 -17.25 -14.76 1.29
N ALA A 49 -17.88 -14.23 0.24
CA ALA A 49 -19.14 -14.73 -0.31
C ALA A 49 -19.00 -15.12 -1.80
N PRO A 50 -18.32 -16.23 -2.13
CA PRO A 50 -17.94 -16.58 -3.51
C PRO A 50 -19.11 -16.94 -4.43
N LYS A 51 -20.33 -17.03 -3.88
CA LYS A 51 -21.58 -17.28 -4.62
C LYS A 51 -22.45 -16.03 -4.76
N ALA A 52 -22.09 -14.92 -4.10
CA ALA A 52 -22.79 -13.65 -4.28
C ALA A 52 -22.61 -13.14 -5.71
N ARG A 53 -23.53 -12.29 -6.14
CA ARG A 53 -23.44 -11.58 -7.43
C ARG A 53 -22.73 -10.26 -7.21
N LEU A 54 -21.97 -9.82 -8.20
CA LEU A 54 -21.31 -8.51 -8.20
C LEU A 54 -22.03 -7.61 -9.21
N ALA A 55 -22.42 -6.42 -8.75
CA ALA A 55 -22.77 -5.28 -9.58
C ALA A 55 -21.69 -4.21 -9.36
N ILE A 56 -21.07 -3.71 -10.43
CA ILE A 56 -19.89 -2.84 -10.34
C ILE A 56 -20.29 -1.43 -10.79
N TYR A 57 -20.15 -0.47 -9.86
CA TYR A 57 -20.38 0.95 -10.09
C TYR A 57 -19.03 1.66 -9.96
N LYS A 58 -18.45 2.06 -11.08
CA LYS A 58 -17.16 2.75 -11.10
C LYS A 58 -17.40 4.24 -10.86
N ILE A 59 -17.13 4.68 -9.64
CA ILE A 59 -17.31 6.08 -9.19
C ILE A 59 -15.99 6.86 -9.06
N CYS A 60 -14.85 6.16 -9.21
CA CYS A 60 -13.53 6.75 -9.12
C CYS A 60 -12.80 6.66 -10.46
N MET A 61 -12.14 7.74 -10.80
CA MET A 61 -11.28 7.91 -11.96
C MET A 61 -9.84 8.17 -11.51
N PRO A 62 -8.83 8.20 -12.40
CA PRO A 62 -7.45 8.46 -12.01
C PRO A 62 -7.21 9.79 -11.26
N ASN A 63 -8.13 10.76 -11.37
CA ASN A 63 -8.13 12.02 -10.63
C ASN A 63 -8.98 11.99 -9.34
N GLY A 64 -9.41 10.80 -8.91
CA GLY A 64 -10.19 10.55 -7.71
C GLY A 64 -11.68 10.31 -7.98
N CYS A 65 -12.45 10.31 -6.90
CA CYS A 65 -13.89 10.09 -6.88
C CYS A 65 -14.60 11.43 -6.67
N SER A 66 -15.59 11.74 -7.50
CA SER A 66 -16.37 12.97 -7.36
C SER A 66 -17.64 12.70 -6.56
N ASP A 67 -18.05 13.64 -5.70
CA ASP A 67 -19.28 13.52 -4.92
C ASP A 67 -20.50 13.21 -5.80
N SER A 68 -20.55 13.78 -7.01
CA SER A 68 -21.61 13.50 -7.98
C SER A 68 -21.62 12.05 -8.48
N ASP A 69 -20.45 11.47 -8.73
CA ASP A 69 -20.34 10.07 -9.17
C ASP A 69 -20.65 9.12 -8.01
N GLU A 70 -20.27 9.48 -6.78
CA GLU A 70 -20.59 8.72 -5.57
C GLU A 70 -22.10 8.64 -5.36
N ILE A 71 -22.81 9.79 -5.37
CA ILE A 71 -24.28 9.81 -5.28
C ILE A 71 -24.91 8.98 -6.40
N ALA A 72 -24.48 9.19 -7.65
CA ALA A 72 -25.03 8.46 -8.79
C ALA A 72 -24.81 6.94 -8.68
N GLY A 73 -23.67 6.52 -8.12
CA GLY A 73 -23.38 5.12 -7.82
C GLY A 73 -24.31 4.53 -6.77
N PHE A 74 -24.55 5.23 -5.67
CA PHE A 74 -25.52 4.82 -4.65
C PHE A 74 -26.94 4.73 -5.23
N ASP A 75 -27.41 5.76 -5.92
CA ASP A 75 -28.76 5.81 -6.51
C ASP A 75 -28.96 4.66 -7.51
N ALA A 76 -27.97 4.40 -8.37
CA ALA A 76 -28.02 3.30 -9.32
C ALA A 76 -28.04 1.94 -8.61
N ALA A 77 -27.20 1.75 -7.58
CA ALA A 77 -27.16 0.50 -6.82
C ALA A 77 -28.48 0.21 -6.10
N VAL A 78 -29.08 1.22 -5.45
CA VAL A 78 -30.38 1.09 -4.78
C VAL A 78 -31.48 0.79 -5.80
N LYS A 79 -31.50 1.53 -6.92
CA LYS A 79 -32.48 1.32 -8.00
C LYS A 79 -32.40 -0.08 -8.61
N ASP A 80 -31.18 -0.61 -8.77
CA ASP A 80 -30.95 -1.95 -9.31
C ASP A 80 -31.25 -3.06 -8.29
N GLY A 81 -31.54 -2.70 -7.03
CA GLY A 81 -31.98 -3.62 -5.99
C GLY A 81 -30.85 -4.46 -5.39
N VAL A 82 -29.66 -3.87 -5.20
CA VAL A 82 -28.56 -4.56 -4.51
C VAL A 82 -28.89 -4.79 -3.03
N ASP A 83 -28.38 -5.87 -2.44
CA ASP A 83 -28.58 -6.16 -1.01
C ASP A 83 -27.55 -5.43 -0.12
N ILE A 84 -26.33 -5.27 -0.62
CA ILE A 84 -25.17 -4.75 0.11
C ILE A 84 -24.34 -3.84 -0.82
N ILE A 85 -23.95 -2.67 -0.31
CA ILE A 85 -22.94 -1.81 -0.91
C ILE A 85 -21.65 -1.93 -0.10
N SER A 86 -20.57 -2.37 -0.76
CA SER A 86 -19.21 -2.38 -0.21
C SER A 86 -18.41 -1.27 -0.88
N ILE A 87 -18.05 -0.24 -0.12
CA ILE A 87 -17.44 0.97 -0.65
C ILE A 87 -16.14 1.29 0.10
N SER A 88 -15.00 1.10 -0.57
CA SER A 88 -13.67 1.35 0.01
C SER A 88 -13.16 2.75 -0.32
N VAL A 89 -14.06 3.73 -0.22
CA VAL A 89 -13.76 5.17 -0.30
C VAL A 89 -14.52 5.87 0.83
N GLY A 90 -14.24 7.16 1.04
CA GLY A 90 -14.89 7.93 2.08
C GLY A 90 -14.94 9.41 1.74
N PRO A 91 -15.70 10.18 2.53
CA PRO A 91 -15.94 11.59 2.30
C PRO A 91 -14.65 12.40 2.26
N ARG A 92 -14.66 13.43 1.41
CA ARG A 92 -13.57 14.41 1.33
C ARG A 92 -13.84 15.54 2.32
N GLY A 93 -12.99 15.68 3.34
CA GLY A 93 -13.05 16.81 4.27
C GLY A 93 -13.04 16.40 5.74
N SER A 94 -13.25 17.38 6.62
CA SER A 94 -13.26 17.14 8.06
C SER A 94 -14.61 16.58 8.52
N VAL A 95 -14.59 15.75 9.57
CA VAL A 95 -15.75 15.10 10.19
C VAL A 95 -16.88 16.09 10.59
N GLY A 96 -16.60 17.39 10.67
CA GLY A 96 -17.54 18.44 11.08
C GLY A 96 -18.68 18.77 10.11
N ASP A 97 -18.53 18.50 8.80
CA ASP A 97 -19.51 18.90 7.77
C ASP A 97 -20.43 17.74 7.31
N TYR A 98 -20.45 16.62 8.05
CA TYR A 98 -21.12 15.39 7.62
C TYR A 98 -22.63 15.49 7.30
N PRO A 99 -23.46 16.38 7.88
CA PRO A 99 -24.88 16.46 7.51
C PRO A 99 -25.12 16.99 6.10
N LEU A 100 -24.13 17.69 5.52
CA LEU A 100 -24.17 18.22 4.16
C LEU A 100 -23.33 17.39 3.18
N ASP A 101 -22.65 16.36 3.69
CA ASP A 101 -21.77 15.52 2.91
C ASP A 101 -22.60 14.64 1.96
N PRO A 102 -22.39 14.74 0.63
CA PRO A 102 -23.17 13.99 -0.34
C PRO A 102 -23.06 12.47 -0.20
N PHE A 103 -21.88 11.96 0.19
CA PHE A 103 -21.66 10.53 0.44
C PHE A 103 -22.52 10.06 1.63
N VAL A 104 -22.55 10.86 2.69
CA VAL A 104 -23.34 10.57 3.89
C VAL A 104 -24.84 10.58 3.58
N ILE A 105 -25.32 11.55 2.80
CA ILE A 105 -26.72 11.63 2.37
C ILE A 105 -27.09 10.42 1.49
N ALA A 106 -26.24 10.07 0.52
CA ALA A 106 -26.50 8.94 -0.37
C ALA A 106 -26.51 7.59 0.37
N SER A 107 -25.58 7.39 1.31
CA SER A 107 -25.55 6.20 2.16
C SER A 107 -26.78 6.08 3.08
N PHE A 108 -27.33 7.21 3.55
CA PHE A 108 -28.59 7.22 4.31
C PHE A 108 -29.75 6.75 3.42
N GLY A 109 -29.84 7.27 2.19
CA GLY A 109 -30.85 6.86 1.22
C GLY A 109 -30.81 5.36 0.92
N ALA A 110 -29.61 4.78 0.83
CA ALA A 110 -29.44 3.33 0.66
C ALA A 110 -29.99 2.53 1.86
N ILE A 111 -29.64 2.94 3.08
CA ILE A 111 -30.11 2.28 4.31
C ILE A 111 -31.63 2.42 4.48
N ASP A 112 -32.21 3.57 4.13
CA ASP A 112 -33.66 3.80 4.16
C ASP A 112 -34.42 2.87 3.20
N HIS A 113 -33.77 2.43 2.12
CA HIS A 113 -34.29 1.42 1.19
C HIS A 113 -33.90 -0.02 1.56
N GLY A 114 -33.33 -0.24 2.74
CA GLY A 114 -32.96 -1.57 3.25
C GLY A 114 -31.66 -2.14 2.68
N VAL A 115 -30.81 -1.31 2.06
CA VAL A 115 -29.51 -1.70 1.51
C VAL A 115 -28.41 -1.48 2.56
N PHE A 116 -27.70 -2.53 2.93
CA PHE A 116 -26.62 -2.44 3.93
C PHE A 116 -25.36 -1.76 3.35
N VAL A 117 -24.73 -0.85 4.10
CA VAL A 117 -23.53 -0.12 3.66
C VAL A 117 -22.32 -0.44 4.54
N SER A 118 -21.27 -1.00 3.93
CA SER A 118 -19.96 -1.24 4.55
C SER A 118 -18.93 -0.30 3.94
N ALA A 119 -18.25 0.50 4.77
CA ALA A 119 -17.25 1.45 4.32
C ALA A 119 -15.94 1.38 5.13
N SER A 120 -14.81 1.76 4.53
CA SER A 120 -13.51 1.76 5.23
C SER A 120 -13.39 2.90 6.24
N ALA A 121 -12.65 2.69 7.32
CA ALA A 121 -12.37 3.73 8.33
C ALA A 121 -11.36 4.80 7.87
N GLY A 122 -10.74 4.62 6.69
CA GLY A 122 -9.64 5.45 6.21
C GLY A 122 -8.27 5.00 6.73
N ASN A 123 -7.22 5.60 6.18
CA ASN A 123 -5.83 5.17 6.35
C ASN A 123 -4.95 6.21 7.07
N ASN A 124 -5.55 7.30 7.55
CA ASN A 124 -4.87 8.46 8.15
C ASN A 124 -4.52 8.29 9.65
N GLY A 125 -4.53 7.06 10.15
CA GLY A 125 -4.00 6.75 11.49
C GLY A 125 -2.50 7.06 11.60
N PRO A 126 -1.93 7.07 12.81
CA PRO A 126 -2.57 6.73 14.10
C PRO A 126 -3.15 7.96 14.81
N VAL A 127 -3.21 9.10 14.13
CA VAL A 127 -3.66 10.37 14.70
C VAL A 127 -5.08 10.22 15.25
N GLU A 128 -5.32 10.70 16.46
CA GLU A 128 -6.66 10.66 17.07
C GLU A 128 -7.69 11.35 16.19
N ALA A 129 -8.93 10.83 16.18
CA ALA A 129 -10.05 11.36 15.39
C ALA A 129 -9.80 11.44 13.86
N SER A 130 -8.95 10.55 13.32
CA SER A 130 -8.66 10.44 11.87
C SER A 130 -9.60 9.52 11.09
N VAL A 131 -10.54 8.85 11.76
CA VAL A 131 -11.50 7.94 11.13
C VAL A 131 -12.48 8.71 10.25
N VAL A 132 -12.74 8.20 9.05
CA VAL A 132 -13.79 8.67 8.14
C VAL A 132 -15.00 7.73 8.13
N ASN A 133 -16.05 8.07 7.39
CA ASN A 133 -17.28 7.26 7.30
C ASN A 133 -17.98 7.03 8.65
N VAL A 134 -18.03 8.06 9.50
CA VAL A 134 -18.51 7.97 10.89
C VAL A 134 -20.04 8.07 11.06
N ALA A 135 -20.80 8.15 9.97
CA ALA A 135 -22.25 8.27 10.04
C ALA A 135 -22.85 7.03 10.73
N PRO A 136 -23.80 7.18 11.69
CA PRO A 136 -24.27 6.07 12.52
C PRO A 136 -24.89 4.88 11.77
N TRP A 137 -25.34 5.09 10.54
CA TRP A 137 -25.96 4.06 9.69
C TRP A 137 -24.95 3.32 8.80
N ILE A 138 -23.70 3.76 8.76
CA ILE A 138 -22.63 3.11 7.99
C ILE A 138 -21.90 2.12 8.92
N THR A 139 -21.65 0.91 8.42
CA THR A 139 -20.72 0.00 9.10
C THR A 139 -19.29 0.37 8.70
N THR A 140 -18.62 1.12 9.57
CA THR A 140 -17.23 1.56 9.40
C THR A 140 -16.25 0.46 9.79
N VAL A 141 -15.37 0.07 8.87
CA VAL A 141 -14.47 -1.09 9.03
C VAL A 141 -13.01 -0.63 9.15
N GLY A 142 -12.40 -0.93 10.30
CA GLY A 142 -10.95 -0.81 10.51
C GLY A 142 -10.17 -2.01 9.99
N ALA A 143 -8.89 -1.82 9.69
CA ALA A 143 -8.02 -2.87 9.19
C ALA A 143 -7.22 -3.54 10.32
N GLY A 144 -7.14 -4.88 10.28
CA GLY A 144 -6.37 -5.69 11.22
C GLY A 144 -5.43 -6.66 10.50
N SER A 145 -4.26 -6.90 11.08
CA SER A 145 -3.34 -7.92 10.55
C SER A 145 -3.90 -9.33 10.69
N ILE A 146 -3.38 -10.24 9.86
CA ILE A 146 -3.57 -11.69 10.02
C ILE A 146 -2.26 -12.32 10.50
N ASP A 147 -2.29 -13.62 10.81
CA ASP A 147 -1.13 -14.38 11.28
C ASP A 147 -0.12 -14.73 10.15
N ARG A 148 -0.28 -14.15 8.96
CA ARG A 148 0.61 -14.32 7.82
C ARG A 148 1.50 -13.10 7.63
N ASN A 149 2.79 -13.32 7.39
CA ASN A 149 3.75 -12.29 7.01
C ASN A 149 4.70 -12.76 5.89
N PHE A 150 5.48 -11.84 5.31
CA PHE A 150 6.43 -12.08 4.23
C PHE A 150 7.85 -11.62 4.62
N PRO A 151 8.53 -12.35 5.52
CA PRO A 151 9.76 -11.85 6.12
C PRO A 151 10.90 -11.72 5.10
N ALA A 152 11.66 -10.65 5.24
CA ALA A 152 12.91 -10.42 4.54
C ALA A 152 13.93 -9.81 5.50
N ASP A 153 15.18 -10.22 5.36
CA ASP A 153 16.25 -9.81 6.26
C ASP A 153 17.22 -8.89 5.53
N LEU A 154 17.54 -7.75 6.16
CA LEU A 154 18.74 -6.99 5.86
C LEU A 154 19.89 -7.57 6.70
N VAL A 155 20.81 -8.26 6.05
CA VAL A 155 22.00 -8.85 6.69
C VAL A 155 23.15 -7.87 6.56
N LEU A 156 23.62 -7.33 7.67
CA LEU A 156 24.74 -6.40 7.73
C LEU A 156 26.07 -7.18 7.72
N GLU A 157 27.12 -6.58 7.17
CA GLU A 157 28.45 -7.24 7.07
C GLU A 157 29.08 -7.54 8.45
N ASN A 158 28.65 -6.82 9.50
CA ASN A 158 29.06 -7.10 10.88
C ASN A 158 28.31 -8.30 11.53
N GLY A 159 27.50 -9.03 10.76
CA GLY A 159 26.77 -10.22 11.19
C GLY A 159 25.42 -9.95 11.84
N ARG A 160 25.02 -8.68 12.06
CA ARG A 160 23.67 -8.37 12.54
C ARG A 160 22.64 -8.64 11.44
N VAL A 161 21.53 -9.24 11.84
CA VAL A 161 20.39 -9.52 10.96
C VAL A 161 19.22 -8.66 11.40
N LEU A 162 18.70 -7.84 10.50
CA LEU A 162 17.57 -6.96 10.76
C LEU A 162 16.37 -7.46 9.96
N THR A 163 15.37 -7.97 10.68
CA THR A 163 14.15 -8.48 10.05
C THR A 163 13.23 -7.33 9.68
N GLY A 164 12.65 -7.45 8.50
CA GLY A 164 11.58 -6.65 7.95
C GLY A 164 10.72 -7.51 7.03
N SER A 165 10.07 -6.89 6.05
CA SER A 165 9.11 -7.57 5.17
C SER A 165 9.25 -7.16 3.70
N SER A 166 8.91 -8.05 2.76
CA SER A 166 9.04 -7.80 1.31
C SER A 166 8.18 -8.75 0.46
N LEU A 167 7.65 -8.24 -0.66
CA LEU A 167 7.06 -9.03 -1.75
C LEU A 167 7.88 -8.90 -3.05
N TYR A 168 9.21 -8.95 -2.96
CA TYR A 168 10.06 -8.97 -4.14
C TYR A 168 10.07 -10.36 -4.81
N GLY A 169 9.61 -10.39 -6.07
CA GLY A 169 9.54 -11.61 -6.90
C GLY A 169 10.66 -11.80 -7.91
N GLY A 170 11.62 -10.88 -7.98
CA GLY A 170 12.68 -10.90 -8.98
C GLY A 170 13.92 -11.69 -8.55
N LYS A 171 15.00 -11.54 -9.32
CA LYS A 171 16.27 -12.19 -9.05
C LYS A 171 16.91 -11.63 -7.77
N SER A 172 17.07 -12.47 -6.75
CA SER A 172 17.75 -12.07 -5.52
C SER A 172 19.21 -11.62 -5.75
N LEU A 173 19.73 -10.82 -4.82
CA LEU A 173 21.13 -10.45 -4.80
C LEU A 173 22.02 -11.71 -4.75
N PRO A 174 23.23 -11.69 -5.35
CA PRO A 174 24.14 -12.82 -5.28
C PRO A 174 24.42 -13.25 -3.84
N LYS A 175 24.32 -14.57 -3.59
CA LYS A 175 24.64 -15.15 -2.29
C LYS A 175 26.06 -14.78 -1.87
N ASN A 176 26.27 -14.55 -0.58
CA ASN A 176 27.57 -14.21 0.03
C ASN A 176 28.23 -12.94 -0.53
N LYS A 177 27.46 -12.05 -1.18
CA LYS A 177 27.94 -10.75 -1.63
C LYS A 177 27.26 -9.63 -0.85
N PHE A 178 28.08 -8.79 -0.24
CA PHE A 178 27.65 -7.56 0.42
C PHE A 178 27.88 -6.36 -0.50
N PHE A 179 26.91 -5.46 -0.52
CA PHE A 179 26.94 -4.22 -1.29
C PHE A 179 27.03 -3.03 -0.35
N PRO A 180 27.68 -1.92 -0.75
CA PRO A 180 27.66 -0.70 0.05
C PRO A 180 26.22 -0.29 0.37
N LEU A 181 25.99 0.12 1.61
CA LEU A 181 24.70 0.59 2.12
C LEU A 181 24.80 2.10 2.34
N VAL A 182 23.89 2.86 1.75
CA VAL A 182 23.85 4.32 1.85
C VAL A 182 22.46 4.80 2.21
N TYR A 183 22.36 5.92 2.92
CA TYR A 183 21.08 6.58 3.18
C TYR A 183 20.89 7.75 2.22
N ALA A 184 19.77 7.78 1.50
CA ALA A 184 19.50 8.81 0.49
C ALA A 184 19.54 10.23 1.07
N GLY A 185 19.13 10.42 2.34
CA GLY A 185 19.17 11.72 3.00
C GLY A 185 20.57 12.30 3.21
N ASN A 186 21.62 11.48 3.13
CA ASN A 186 23.01 11.93 3.20
C ASN A 186 23.61 12.24 1.82
N LEU A 187 22.86 12.02 0.73
CA LEU A 187 23.35 12.16 -0.65
C LEU A 187 22.95 13.47 -1.32
N SER A 188 21.99 14.22 -0.76
CA SER A 188 21.57 15.51 -1.29
C SER A 188 22.49 16.64 -0.80
N GLU A 189 23.16 17.35 -1.71
CA GLU A 189 23.86 18.59 -1.38
C GLU A 189 22.84 19.64 -0.87
N ALA A 190 23.08 20.18 0.32
CA ALA A 190 22.42 21.35 0.89
C ALA A 190 20.87 21.36 0.87
N GLY A 191 20.26 20.66 1.84
CA GLY A 191 19.01 21.12 2.46
C GLY A 191 17.72 21.02 1.66
N MET A 192 17.71 20.52 0.42
CA MET A 192 16.46 20.14 -0.27
C MET A 192 16.01 18.75 0.16
N GLY A 193 15.58 18.69 1.42
CA GLY A 193 15.11 17.49 2.08
C GLY A 193 14.16 16.67 1.22
N LYS A 194 14.46 15.38 1.16
CA LYS A 194 13.69 14.30 1.76
C LYS A 194 14.40 13.01 1.35
N ALA A 195 14.68 12.09 2.27
CA ALA A 195 15.34 10.82 1.93
C ALA A 195 14.39 9.86 1.19
N ILE A 196 13.55 10.40 0.32
CA ILE A 196 12.41 9.74 -0.30
C ILE A 196 12.76 9.09 -1.63
N CYS A 197 14.02 9.13 -2.06
CA CYS A 197 14.48 8.51 -3.31
C CYS A 197 13.70 9.01 -4.54
N ASP A 198 13.50 10.33 -4.56
CA ASP A 198 12.97 11.08 -5.70
C ASP A 198 14.03 11.16 -6.82
N PRO A 199 13.64 11.11 -8.11
CA PRO A 199 14.61 11.06 -9.20
C PRO A 199 15.51 12.30 -9.27
N THR A 200 15.06 13.46 -8.77
CA THR A 200 15.86 14.69 -8.74
C THR A 200 16.92 14.70 -7.65
N THR A 201 16.81 13.79 -6.67
CA THR A 201 17.68 13.73 -5.49
C THR A 201 18.73 12.61 -5.54
N LEU A 202 18.57 11.64 -6.46
CA LEU A 202 19.45 10.48 -6.57
C LEU A 202 20.56 10.71 -7.60
N ASP A 203 21.74 11.16 -7.16
CA ASP A 203 22.94 11.22 -8.01
C ASP A 203 23.49 9.81 -8.28
N PRO A 204 23.54 9.35 -9.55
CA PRO A 204 24.09 8.03 -9.90
C PRO A 204 25.52 7.79 -9.41
N LYS A 205 26.36 8.84 -9.26
CA LYS A 205 27.73 8.71 -8.69
C LYS A 205 27.71 8.18 -7.27
N HIS A 206 26.66 8.51 -6.52
CA HIS A 206 26.51 8.14 -5.12
C HIS A 206 25.63 6.90 -4.91
N VAL A 207 24.85 6.49 -5.92
CA VAL A 207 23.87 5.38 -5.82
C VAL A 207 24.31 4.10 -6.57
N SER A 208 25.01 4.23 -7.69
CA SER A 208 25.30 3.10 -8.57
C SER A 208 26.07 1.97 -7.84
N GLY A 209 25.55 0.74 -7.94
CA GLY A 209 26.13 -0.45 -7.31
C GLY A 209 25.84 -0.61 -5.81
N LYS A 210 24.97 0.22 -5.21
CA LYS A 210 24.69 0.25 -3.77
C LYS A 210 23.26 -0.15 -3.42
N ILE A 211 23.05 -0.51 -2.15
CA ILE A 211 21.73 -0.62 -1.55
C ILE A 211 21.41 0.74 -0.92
N VAL A 212 20.25 1.32 -1.26
CA VAL A 212 19.84 2.66 -0.82
C VAL A 212 18.73 2.58 0.22
N ILE A 213 18.92 3.20 1.38
CA ILE A 213 17.87 3.39 2.38
C ILE A 213 17.06 4.64 2.02
N CYS A 214 15.74 4.48 1.92
CA CYS A 214 14.77 5.52 1.60
C CYS A 214 13.67 5.59 2.69
N ASP A 215 13.19 6.79 2.99
CA ASP A 215 11.98 7.04 3.78
C ASP A 215 10.73 6.75 2.93
N THR A 216 9.60 6.42 3.56
CA THR A 216 8.41 5.92 2.84
C THR A 216 7.50 7.01 2.29
N THR A 217 7.66 8.27 2.71
CA THR A 217 6.71 9.35 2.39
C THR A 217 6.83 9.92 0.96
N ASN A 218 5.76 10.58 0.49
CA ASN A 218 5.64 11.47 -0.68
C ASN A 218 5.81 10.86 -2.09
N VAL A 219 6.38 9.67 -2.23
CA VAL A 219 6.60 8.98 -3.51
C VAL A 219 6.11 7.55 -3.34
N SER A 220 5.43 6.98 -4.33
CA SER A 220 4.97 5.59 -4.22
C SER A 220 6.15 4.64 -4.06
N ILE A 221 5.95 3.52 -3.36
CA ILE A 221 7.04 2.55 -3.09
C ILE A 221 7.63 2.01 -4.40
N VAL A 222 6.77 1.76 -5.39
CA VAL A 222 7.17 1.27 -6.72
C VAL A 222 8.04 2.31 -7.43
N GLU A 223 7.61 3.57 -7.45
CA GLU A 223 8.36 4.66 -8.08
C GLU A 223 9.72 4.89 -7.42
N LYS A 224 9.82 4.86 -6.09
CA LYS A 224 11.11 4.91 -5.38
C LYS A 224 12.06 3.82 -5.88
N GLY A 225 11.53 2.59 -6.01
CA GLY A 225 12.29 1.46 -6.52
C GLY A 225 12.77 1.68 -7.96
N GLU A 226 11.90 2.20 -8.82
CA GLU A 226 12.28 2.54 -10.19
C GLU A 226 13.36 3.61 -10.24
N ASN A 227 13.29 4.63 -9.40
CA ASN A 227 14.26 5.71 -9.36
C ASN A 227 15.63 5.21 -8.88
N VAL A 228 15.65 4.38 -7.84
CA VAL A 228 16.88 3.72 -7.36
C VAL A 228 17.47 2.84 -8.46
N LEU A 229 16.64 2.06 -9.15
CA LEU A 229 17.07 1.21 -10.25
C LEU A 229 17.63 2.01 -11.43
N LYS A 230 16.95 3.10 -11.84
CA LYS A 230 17.38 4.03 -12.90
C LYS A 230 18.71 4.71 -12.55
N ALA A 231 18.93 5.04 -11.28
CA ALA A 231 20.20 5.59 -10.78
C ALA A 231 21.32 4.53 -10.63
N GLY A 232 21.06 3.27 -10.98
CA GLY A 232 22.04 2.17 -10.94
C GLY A 232 22.15 1.45 -9.60
N GLY A 233 21.25 1.73 -8.65
CA GLY A 233 21.18 1.03 -7.37
C GLY A 233 20.85 -0.45 -7.56
N VAL A 234 21.43 -1.30 -6.71
CA VAL A 234 21.23 -2.76 -6.77
C VAL A 234 20.15 -3.25 -5.81
N GLY A 235 19.72 -2.40 -4.88
CA GLY A 235 18.64 -2.70 -3.96
C GLY A 235 18.19 -1.47 -3.17
N MET A 236 17.08 -1.62 -2.45
CA MET A 236 16.46 -0.55 -1.68
C MET A 236 16.02 -1.06 -0.30
N VAL A 237 16.12 -0.22 0.72
CA VAL A 237 15.53 -0.49 2.04
C VAL A 237 14.60 0.65 2.35
N LEU A 238 13.31 0.34 2.51
CA LEU A 238 12.37 1.28 3.08
C LEU A 238 12.51 1.23 4.59
N ALA A 239 12.72 2.37 5.21
CA ALA A 239 12.74 2.47 6.66
C ALA A 239 12.08 3.78 6.99
N ASP A 240 11.05 3.79 7.83
CA ASP A 240 10.43 5.03 8.32
C ASP A 240 10.47 5.08 9.84
N GLU A 241 10.39 6.28 10.42
CA GLU A 241 10.32 6.48 11.86
C GLU A 241 8.93 6.15 12.41
N ASP A 242 7.87 6.42 11.63
CA ASP A 242 6.48 6.46 12.12
C ASP A 242 5.58 5.32 11.62
N VAL A 243 6.14 4.30 10.96
CA VAL A 243 5.33 3.16 10.49
C VAL A 243 5.26 2.09 11.58
N SER A 244 4.10 2.00 12.23
CA SER A 244 3.81 1.07 13.33
C SER A 244 3.48 -0.35 12.87
N VAL A 245 3.15 -0.56 11.59
CA VAL A 245 2.84 -1.87 11.01
C VAL A 245 3.63 -2.07 9.72
N GLU A 246 4.43 -3.13 9.67
CA GLU A 246 5.17 -3.53 8.48
C GLU A 246 4.17 -3.95 7.39
N LEU A 247 3.92 -3.06 6.43
CA LEU A 247 3.23 -3.41 5.20
C LEU A 247 4.25 -4.07 4.27
N SER A 248 3.89 -5.21 3.72
CA SER A 248 4.72 -5.85 2.70
C SER A 248 4.37 -5.25 1.35
N ALA A 249 5.33 -4.57 0.73
CA ALA A 249 5.15 -3.95 -0.57
C ALA A 249 5.77 -4.78 -1.69
N VAL A 250 5.22 -4.64 -2.89
CA VAL A 250 5.81 -5.16 -4.12
C VAL A 250 6.96 -4.24 -4.55
N HIS A 251 8.04 -4.82 -5.05
CA HIS A 251 9.24 -4.08 -5.43
C HIS A 251 9.72 -4.45 -6.84
N VAL A 252 10.24 -3.45 -7.56
CA VAL A 252 10.81 -3.61 -8.92
C VAL A 252 12.30 -3.99 -8.91
N LEU A 253 12.97 -3.84 -7.77
CA LEU A 253 14.35 -4.25 -7.50
C LEU A 253 14.44 -4.95 -6.14
N PRO A 254 15.56 -5.63 -5.81
CA PRO A 254 15.71 -6.26 -4.51
C PRO A 254 15.51 -5.25 -3.37
N ALA A 255 14.46 -5.43 -2.55
CA ALA A 255 14.13 -4.48 -1.51
C ALA A 255 13.36 -5.10 -0.35
N LEU A 256 13.37 -4.41 0.80
CA LEU A 256 12.55 -4.75 1.96
C LEU A 256 12.17 -3.49 2.74
N GLN A 257 11.14 -3.59 3.57
CA GLN A 257 10.75 -2.57 4.53
C GLN A 257 11.11 -3.00 5.95
N LEU A 258 11.78 -2.12 6.70
CA LEU A 258 12.14 -2.32 8.09
C LEU A 258 11.16 -1.62 9.02
N GLY A 259 10.73 -2.29 10.09
CA GLY A 259 10.05 -1.64 11.20
C GLY A 259 10.98 -0.74 12.04
N PRO A 260 10.43 0.09 12.96
CA PRO A 260 11.17 1.13 13.67
C PRO A 260 12.38 0.62 14.48
N LYS A 261 12.26 -0.56 15.10
CA LYS A 261 13.35 -1.18 15.87
C LYS A 261 14.53 -1.54 14.96
N SER A 262 14.25 -2.19 13.83
CA SER A 262 15.26 -2.57 12.84
C SER A 262 15.87 -1.33 12.16
N ARG A 263 15.06 -0.30 11.85
CA ARG A 263 15.54 1.00 11.36
C ARG A 263 16.60 1.58 12.30
N ARG A 264 16.32 1.68 13.60
CA ARG A 264 17.26 2.25 14.57
C ARG A 264 18.62 1.54 14.56
N VAL A 265 18.62 0.21 14.44
CA VAL A 265 19.88 -0.57 14.36
C VAL A 265 20.59 -0.36 13.03
N ALA A 266 19.86 -0.23 11.92
CA ALA A 266 20.44 0.08 10.61
C ALA A 266 21.13 1.45 10.59
N PHE A 267 20.50 2.48 11.16
CA PHE A 267 21.07 3.82 11.23
C PHE A 267 22.24 3.91 12.22
N ASP A 268 22.21 3.18 13.35
CA ASP A 268 23.37 3.03 14.24
C ASP A 268 24.57 2.41 13.52
N TYR A 269 24.31 1.41 12.67
CA TYR A 269 25.35 0.78 11.85
C TYR A 269 25.91 1.74 10.80
N LEU A 270 25.05 2.48 10.08
CA LEU A 270 25.47 3.49 9.11
C LEU A 270 26.40 4.55 9.71
N ALA A 271 26.14 5.00 10.93
CA ALA A 271 26.93 6.04 11.60
C ALA A 271 28.30 5.55 12.10
N LYS A 272 28.46 4.25 12.38
CA LYS A 272 29.66 3.69 13.01
C LYS A 272 30.58 2.96 12.04
N ALA A 273 30.04 2.37 10.98
CA ALA A 273 30.83 1.60 10.03
C ALA A 273 31.57 2.53 9.06
N TRP A 274 32.86 2.29 8.85
CA TRP A 274 33.67 3.05 7.89
C TRP A 274 33.14 2.89 6.45
N VAL A 275 32.81 1.66 6.07
CA VAL A 275 32.09 1.35 4.82
C VAL A 275 30.90 0.46 5.21
N PRO A 276 29.71 1.02 5.43
CA PRO A 276 28.53 0.22 5.72
C PRO A 276 28.20 -0.68 4.54
N ARG A 277 27.99 -1.97 4.77
CA ARG A 277 27.63 -2.94 3.73
C ARG A 277 26.56 -3.90 4.20
N ALA A 278 25.69 -4.31 3.28
CA ALA A 278 24.59 -5.21 3.57
C ALA A 278 24.24 -6.09 2.37
N THR A 279 23.39 -7.10 2.62
CA THR A 279 22.70 -7.89 1.60
C THR A 279 21.27 -8.16 2.04
N ILE A 280 20.42 -8.60 1.11
CA ILE A 280 18.99 -8.83 1.35
C ILE A 280 18.68 -10.31 1.14
N VAL A 281 17.96 -10.91 2.09
CA VAL A 281 17.56 -12.33 2.06
C VAL A 281 16.05 -12.45 2.24
N TYR A 282 15.36 -13.09 1.31
CA TYR A 282 13.92 -13.33 1.37
C TYR A 282 13.60 -14.66 2.05
N ARG A 283 12.54 -14.69 2.87
CA ARG A 283 12.09 -15.90 3.59
C ARG A 283 10.77 -16.47 3.06
N GLY A 284 10.17 -15.84 2.05
CA GLY A 284 8.92 -16.32 1.48
C GLY A 284 7.72 -16.03 2.39
N THR A 285 6.72 -16.90 2.35
CA THR A 285 5.48 -16.74 3.13
C THR A 285 5.55 -17.51 4.45
N HIS A 286 5.29 -16.83 5.55
CA HIS A 286 5.23 -17.42 6.89
C HIS A 286 3.83 -17.24 7.47
N VAL A 287 3.31 -18.26 8.15
CA VAL A 287 2.00 -18.26 8.84
C VAL A 287 2.18 -18.59 10.33
N GLY A 288 1.19 -18.27 11.16
CA GLY A 288 1.25 -18.45 12.62
C GLY A 288 2.01 -17.35 13.37
N ILE A 289 2.17 -16.16 12.78
CA ILE A 289 2.75 -14.99 13.42
C ILE A 289 1.85 -14.50 14.56
N LYS A 290 2.45 -14.14 15.71
CA LYS A 290 1.75 -13.66 16.90
C LYS A 290 2.37 -12.36 17.43
N PRO A 291 1.56 -11.43 17.97
CA PRO A 291 0.11 -11.49 18.06
C PRO A 291 -0.58 -11.21 16.71
N ALA A 292 -1.76 -11.78 16.49
CA ALA A 292 -2.66 -11.46 15.39
C ALA A 292 -4.12 -11.66 15.87
N PRO A 293 -5.04 -10.72 15.59
CA PRO A 293 -4.82 -9.48 14.84
C PRO A 293 -4.11 -8.40 15.66
N ILE A 294 -3.45 -7.47 14.95
CA ILE A 294 -2.99 -6.17 15.45
C ILE A 294 -3.71 -5.12 14.61
N VAL A 295 -4.20 -4.05 15.23
CA VAL A 295 -4.84 -2.93 14.51
C VAL A 295 -3.79 -2.27 13.61
N GLY A 296 -4.11 -2.15 12.32
CA GLY A 296 -3.32 -1.37 11.39
C GLY A 296 -3.62 0.12 11.58
N VAL A 297 -2.57 0.92 11.81
CA VAL A 297 -2.74 2.33 12.19
C VAL A 297 -1.91 3.30 11.36
N ASN A 298 -1.44 2.93 10.17
CA ASN A 298 -0.85 3.85 9.19
C ASN A 298 -0.71 3.09 7.85
N PHE A 299 -1.43 3.50 6.81
CA PHE A 299 -1.29 2.93 5.48
C PHE A 299 -0.97 4.04 4.49
N THR A 300 0.12 3.89 3.74
CA THR A 300 0.32 4.68 2.53
C THR A 300 -0.56 4.07 1.45
N ASP A 301 -1.60 4.79 1.08
CA ASP A 301 -2.31 4.53 -0.15
C ASP A 301 -1.41 4.90 -1.34
N ASP A 302 -1.18 3.96 -2.26
CA ASP A 302 -0.51 4.22 -3.54
C ASP A 302 -1.51 4.85 -4.56
N TYR A 303 -2.27 5.88 -4.16
CA TYR A 303 -3.20 6.62 -5.05
C TYR A 303 -2.59 7.93 -5.56
#